data_AF-A0A958YUA6-F1
#
_entry.id   AF-A0A958YUA6-F1
#
_cell.length_a   1.000
_cell.length_b   1.000
_cell.length_c   1.000
_cell.angle_alpha   90.00
_cell.angle_beta   90.00
_cell.angle_gamma   90.00
#
_symmetry.space_group_name_H-M   'P 1'
#
loop_
_entity.id
_entity.type
_entity.pdbx_description
1 polymer ?
#
loop_
_entity_poly.entity_id
_entity_poly.type
_entity_poly.pdbx_seq_one_letter_code
_entity_poly.pdbx_strand_id
1 'polypeptide(L)'
;GMGAGLGAGMGMANMMTSAFQNQNQQNQQPQNQNQQQNQGAGQQEQKMTMDDITNAIEKLGKLKEQGLLTEEEFNTKKQDLLAKM
;
A
#
# COMPACT_ATOMS: atom_id res chain seq x y z
N GLY A 1 -27.07 -52.86 8.41
CA GLY A 1 -26.06 -52.69 7.36
C GLY A 1 -25.56 -51.27 7.42
N MET A 2 -24.34 -51.08 7.92
CA MET A 2 -23.68 -49.77 7.97
C MET A 2 -22.89 -49.54 6.68
N GLY A 3 -22.92 -48.31 6.17
CA GLY A 3 -21.80 -47.76 5.41
C GLY A 3 -21.93 -47.73 3.89
N ALA A 4 -23.10 -47.40 3.34
CA ALA A 4 -23.13 -46.80 2.01
C ALA A 4 -22.45 -45.42 2.09
N GLY A 5 -21.41 -45.18 1.28
CA GLY A 5 -21.01 -43.79 0.95
C GLY A 5 -19.55 -43.39 1.14
N LEU A 6 -18.59 -44.31 1.16
CA LEU A 6 -17.14 -44.01 1.06
C LEU A 6 -16.70 -43.47 -0.33
N GLY A 7 -17.66 -43.03 -1.17
CA GLY A 7 -17.41 -42.44 -2.50
C GLY A 7 -17.89 -40.99 -2.65
N ALA A 8 -18.68 -40.47 -1.71
CA ALA A 8 -19.15 -39.07 -1.71
C ALA A 8 -18.28 -38.14 -0.83
N GLY A 9 -17.36 -38.71 -0.04
CA GLY A 9 -16.52 -37.97 0.91
C GLY A 9 -15.22 -37.41 0.32
N MET A 10 -14.66 -37.97 -0.76
CA MET A 10 -13.35 -37.54 -1.28
C MET A 10 -13.39 -36.19 -2.01
N GLY A 11 -14.47 -35.88 -2.76
CA GLY A 11 -14.59 -34.61 -3.48
C GLY A 11 -14.78 -33.40 -2.55
N MET A 12 -15.57 -33.56 -1.48
CA MET A 12 -15.79 -32.53 -0.47
C MET A 12 -14.62 -32.44 0.52
N ALA A 13 -13.95 -33.56 0.85
CA ALA A 13 -12.74 -33.55 1.66
C ALA A 13 -11.63 -32.72 1.00
N ASN A 14 -11.40 -32.84 -0.31
CA ASN A 14 -10.37 -32.06 -0.99
C ASN A 14 -10.64 -30.54 -0.96
N MET A 15 -11.92 -30.14 -1.10
CA MET A 15 -12.33 -28.73 -1.01
C MET A 15 -12.26 -28.18 0.43
N MET A 16 -12.67 -28.99 1.42
CA MET A 16 -12.62 -28.59 2.83
C MET A 16 -11.18 -28.53 3.36
N THR A 17 -10.31 -29.46 2.95
CA THR A 17 -8.87 -29.42 3.25
C THR A 17 -8.22 -28.16 2.66
N SER A 18 -8.56 -27.79 1.42
CA SER A 18 -8.06 -26.57 0.79
C SER A 18 -8.54 -25.29 1.49
N ALA A 19 -9.81 -25.24 1.89
CA ALA A 19 -10.38 -24.10 2.62
C ALA A 19 -9.79 -23.95 4.04
N PHE A 20 -9.57 -25.07 4.74
CA PHE A 20 -9.00 -25.08 6.08
C PHE A 20 -7.51 -24.72 6.09
N GLN A 21 -6.76 -25.17 5.07
CA GLN A 21 -5.35 -24.80 4.92
C GLN A 21 -5.18 -23.30 4.65
N ASN A 22 -6.08 -22.67 3.89
CA ASN A 22 -6.05 -21.22 3.64
C ASN A 22 -6.43 -20.39 4.87
N GLN A 23 -7.32 -20.89 5.74
CA GLN A 23 -7.71 -20.19 6.97
C GLN A 23 -6.64 -20.32 8.08
N ASN A 24 -5.93 -21.45 8.16
CA ASN A 24 -4.92 -21.67 9.20
C ASN A 24 -3.53 -21.09 8.85
N GLN A 25 -3.32 -20.64 7.60
CA GLN A 25 -2.08 -19.98 7.17
C GLN A 25 -2.07 -18.46 7.43
N GLN A 26 -3.19 -17.88 7.91
CA GLN A 26 -3.27 -16.46 8.29
C GLN A 26 -2.74 -16.18 9.72
N ASN A 27 -2.44 -17.20 10.54
CA ASN A 27 -2.14 -17.00 11.96
C ASN A 27 -0.79 -17.57 12.46
N GLN A 28 0.17 -17.87 11.59
CA GLN A 28 1.55 -18.20 12.00
C GLN A 28 2.56 -17.45 11.13
N GLN A 29 3.22 -16.46 11.74
CA GLN A 29 4.33 -15.68 11.18
C GLN A 29 5.45 -16.58 10.63
N PRO A 30 6.27 -16.05 9.71
CA PRO A 30 7.59 -15.61 10.18
C PRO A 30 8.04 -14.25 9.66
N GLN A 31 8.87 -13.67 10.50
CA GLN A 31 9.72 -12.50 10.38
C GLN A 31 10.43 -12.35 9.03
N ASN A 32 10.34 -11.13 8.48
CA ASN A 32 11.34 -10.45 7.65
C ASN A 32 11.56 -10.92 6.18
N GLN A 33 10.84 -10.30 5.23
CA GLN A 33 11.47 -9.85 3.97
C GLN A 33 10.64 -8.79 3.23
N ASN A 34 11.36 -7.77 2.78
CA ASN A 34 10.92 -6.61 2.01
C ASN A 34 10.19 -6.95 0.69
N GLN A 35 9.20 -6.08 0.36
CA GLN A 35 8.75 -5.67 -0.99
C GLN A 35 8.07 -6.78 -1.84
N GLN A 36 6.91 -6.59 -2.49
CA GLN A 36 6.22 -5.43 -3.04
C GLN A 36 4.82 -5.87 -3.54
N GLN A 37 3.87 -4.91 -3.57
CA GLN A 37 2.56 -4.95 -4.27
C GLN A 37 1.52 -5.94 -3.68
N ASN A 38 0.28 -5.56 -3.32
CA ASN A 38 -0.63 -4.62 -3.96
C ASN A 38 -1.92 -4.49 -3.12
N GLN A 39 -2.59 -3.34 -3.17
CA GLN A 39 -4.01 -3.10 -2.86
C GLN A 39 -4.51 -3.35 -1.42
N GLY A 40 -4.34 -2.34 -0.57
CA GLY A 40 -5.23 -2.09 0.55
C GLY A 40 -5.73 -0.65 0.47
N ALA A 41 -7.04 -0.46 0.34
CA ALA A 41 -7.71 0.80 0.59
C ALA A 41 -7.57 1.15 2.09
N GLY A 42 -6.37 1.57 2.47
CA GLY A 42 -6.08 2.23 3.73
C GLY A 42 -5.83 3.69 3.39
N GLN A 43 -6.40 4.58 4.20
CA GLN A 43 -6.05 5.99 4.24
C GLN A 43 -4.55 6.08 4.58
N GLN A 44 -3.70 5.93 3.58
CA GLN A 44 -2.30 6.29 3.67
C GLN A 44 -2.34 7.80 3.65
N GLU A 45 -2.08 8.41 4.81
CA GLU A 45 -1.45 9.71 4.84
C GLU A 45 -0.34 9.65 3.79
N GLN A 46 -0.58 10.30 2.64
CA GLN A 46 0.36 10.36 1.53
C GLN A 46 1.59 11.08 2.08
N LYS A 47 2.51 10.33 2.68
CA LYS A 47 3.88 10.78 2.84
C LYS A 47 4.35 11.07 1.43
N MET A 48 4.37 12.35 1.09
CA MET A 48 4.95 12.80 -0.17
C MET A 48 6.36 12.25 -0.20
N THR A 49 6.67 11.56 -1.29
CA THR A 49 8.02 11.03 -1.46
C THR A 49 9.00 12.20 -1.68
N MET A 50 10.28 11.98 -1.44
CA MET A 50 11.34 12.95 -1.77
C MET A 50 11.23 13.44 -3.23
N ASP A 51 10.86 12.55 -4.14
CA ASP A 51 10.66 12.86 -5.56
C ASP A 51 9.44 13.78 -5.76
N ASP A 52 8.33 13.51 -5.06
CA ASP A 52 7.13 14.38 -5.10
C ASP A 52 7.43 15.79 -4.59
N ILE A 53 8.19 15.89 -3.50
CA ILE A 53 8.57 17.17 -2.89
C ILE A 53 9.49 17.95 -3.83
N THR A 54 10.48 17.29 -4.43
CA THR A 54 11.40 17.93 -5.38
C THR A 54 10.66 18.42 -6.63
N ASN A 55 9.76 17.59 -7.18
CA ASN A 55 8.90 17.96 -8.30
C ASN A 55 7.97 19.14 -7.97
N ALA A 56 7.44 19.19 -6.74
CA ALA A 56 6.61 20.31 -6.28
C ALA A 56 7.43 21.61 -6.16
N ILE A 57 8.67 21.54 -5.66
CA ILE A 57 9.56 22.70 -5.57
C ILE A 57 9.93 23.23 -6.95
N GLU A 58 10.21 22.38 -7.93
CA GLU A 58 10.44 22.82 -9.32
C GLU A 58 9.24 23.54 -9.92
N LYS A 59 8.02 23.02 -9.70
CA LYS A 59 6.79 23.68 -10.16
C LYS A 59 6.61 25.05 -9.50
N LEU A 60 6.87 25.17 -8.20
CA LEU A 60 6.83 26.45 -7.49
C LEU A 60 7.85 27.45 -8.05
N GLY A 61 9.04 26.99 -8.45
CA GLY A 61 10.08 27.83 -9.06
C GLY A 61 9.61 28.44 -10.37
N LYS A 62 9.00 27.62 -11.25
CA LYS A 62 8.42 28.08 -12.52
C LYS A 62 7.31 29.11 -12.30
N LEU A 63 6.45 28.91 -11.29
CA LEU A 63 5.39 29.85 -10.96
C LEU A 63 5.96 31.20 -10.44
N LYS A 64 7.06 31.17 -9.67
CA LYS A 64 7.79 32.39 -9.28
C LYS A 64 8.36 33.12 -10.51
N GLU A 65 9.02 32.40 -11.40
CA GLU A 65 9.60 32.98 -12.63
C GLU A 65 8.54 33.58 -13.56
N GLN A 66 7.34 32.98 -13.59
CA GLN A 66 6.18 33.51 -14.31
C GLN A 66 5.54 34.73 -13.63
N GLY A 67 6.01 35.13 -12.44
CA GLY A 67 5.44 36.23 -11.66
C GLY A 67 4.08 35.90 -11.03
N LEU A 68 3.70 34.62 -10.98
CA LEU A 68 2.46 34.14 -10.35
C LEU A 68 2.60 33.95 -8.84
N LEU A 69 3.84 33.85 -8.35
CA LEU A 69 4.17 33.79 -6.93
C LEU A 69 5.22 34.85 -6.61
N THR A 70 5.05 35.49 -5.46
CA THR A 70 6.09 36.33 -4.88
C THR A 70 7.22 35.49 -4.26
N GLU A 71 8.36 36.11 -4.01
CA GLU A 71 9.51 35.44 -3.41
C GLU A 71 9.21 34.93 -1.98
N GLU A 72 8.41 35.67 -1.21
CA GLU A 72 7.95 35.25 0.12
C GLU A 72 7.04 34.02 0.06
N GLU A 73 6.09 33.99 -0.87
CA GLU A 73 5.18 32.85 -1.05
C GLU A 73 5.92 31.59 -1.51
N PHE A 74 6.88 31.74 -2.42
CA PHE A 74 7.74 30.66 -2.86
C PHE A 74 8.55 30.08 -1.69
N ASN A 75 9.22 30.94 -0.91
CA ASN A 75 10.05 30.51 0.21
C ASN A 75 9.22 29.80 1.29
N THR A 76 8.04 30.34 1.61
CA THR A 76 7.12 29.73 2.60
C THR A 76 6.68 28.33 2.18
N LYS A 77 6.23 28.17 0.92
CA LYS A 77 5.78 26.87 0.41
C LYS A 77 6.92 25.87 0.26
N LYS A 78 8.13 26.32 -0.10
CA LYS A 78 9.33 25.47 -0.16
C LYS A 78 9.69 24.91 1.21
N GLN A 79 9.64 25.73 2.27
CA GLN A 79 9.91 25.29 3.64
C GLN A 79 8.85 24.30 4.12
N ASP A 80 7.56 24.55 3.86
CA ASP A 80 6.47 23.63 4.21
C ASP A 80 6.61 22.27 3.51
N LEU A 81 7.03 22.27 2.24
CA LEU A 81 7.27 21.05 1.49
C LEU A 81 8.49 20.27 2.02
N LEU A 82 9.58 20.95 2.38
CA LEU A 82 10.75 20.33 3.00
C LEU A 82 10.45 19.74 4.38
N ALA A 83 9.59 20.40 5.17
CA ALA A 83 9.20 19.93 6.50
C ALA A 83 8.34 18.65 6.46
N LYS A 84 7.84 18.26 5.29
CA LYS A 84 7.03 17.04 5.07
C LYS A 84 7.85 15.82 4.67
N MET A 85 9.18 15.94 4.54
CA MET A 85 10.14 14.82 4.41
C MET A 85 10.24 14.05 5.74
#